data_AF-A0A1J3K164-F1
#
_entry.id   AF-A0A1J3K164-F1
#
_cell.length_a   1.000
_cell.length_b   1.000
_cell.length_c   1.000
_cell.angle_alpha   90.00
_cell.angle_beta   90.00
_cell.angle_gamma   90.00
#
_symmetry.space_group_name_H-M   'P 1'
#
loop_
_entity.id
_entity.type
_entity.pdbx_description
1 polymer ?
#
loop_
_entity_poly.entity_id
_entity_poly.type
_entity_poly.pdbx_seq_one_letter_code
_entity_poly.pdbx_strand_id
1 'polypeptide(L)'
;WSNHWYIVPGYRLITSVLGFRVLDVSDQDNVKEISLRMNHPVEISFTDLRNDSDPGEKMLSRVRCVSFKAYPEDKEATYISRMVLPGMCYGSSHGDYSVIEPLENDKKKVEFWRTWWWLWMVRFVLGLGVLGFLGIVGTMGIKVLRAKKIQVMMEREANDGEVFESRWVGVSKMPSAAVTRTLPESESGFESGSHG
;
A
#
# COMPACT_ATOMS: atom_id res chain seq x y z
N TRP A 1 -4.30 -28.85 -14.94
CA TRP A 1 -3.05 -28.93 -15.73
C TRP A 1 -1.86 -28.58 -14.85
N SER A 2 -0.70 -29.22 -15.05
CA SER A 2 0.44 -29.10 -14.12
C SER A 2 1.42 -28.03 -14.58
N ASN A 3 1.36 -26.84 -13.95
CA ASN A 3 2.34 -25.76 -14.10
C ASN A 3 3.67 -26.04 -13.36
N HIS A 4 3.80 -27.22 -12.72
CA HIS A 4 4.99 -27.57 -11.94
C HIS A 4 6.15 -28.04 -12.83
N TRP A 5 5.83 -28.70 -13.94
CA TRP A 5 6.82 -29.33 -14.82
C TRP A 5 7.07 -28.56 -16.11
N TYR A 6 6.16 -27.65 -16.49
CA TYR A 6 6.27 -26.81 -17.68
C TYR A 6 6.18 -25.36 -17.24
N ILE A 7 7.31 -24.67 -17.28
CA ILE A 7 7.42 -23.28 -16.81
C ILE A 7 7.64 -22.40 -18.04
N VAL A 8 6.77 -21.39 -18.19
CA VAL A 8 6.89 -20.37 -19.22
C VAL A 8 6.89 -18.99 -18.55
N PRO A 9 8.03 -18.28 -18.48
CA PRO A 9 8.12 -17.01 -17.77
C PRO A 9 7.12 -15.97 -18.27
N GLY A 10 6.28 -15.43 -17.38
CA GLY A 10 5.27 -14.43 -17.73
C GLY A 10 3.97 -14.97 -18.34
N TYR A 11 3.82 -16.30 -18.42
CA TYR A 11 2.64 -16.95 -18.96
C TYR A 11 2.14 -18.08 -18.05
N ARG A 12 0.88 -18.48 -18.24
CA ARG A 12 0.23 -19.61 -17.57
C ARG A 12 -0.33 -20.57 -18.61
N LEU A 13 -0.19 -21.88 -18.38
CA LEU A 13 -0.79 -22.88 -19.27
C LEU A 13 -2.31 -22.92 -19.05
N ILE A 14 -3.03 -22.82 -20.17
CA ILE A 14 -4.49 -22.90 -20.24
C ILE A 14 -4.96 -24.08 -21.08
N THR A 15 -4.10 -25.05 -21.40
CA THR A 15 -4.50 -26.38 -21.89
C THR A 15 -3.64 -27.50 -21.30
N SER A 16 -4.11 -28.74 -21.42
CA SER A 16 -3.26 -29.92 -21.27
C SER A 16 -2.08 -29.85 -22.24
N VAL A 17 -0.96 -30.47 -21.86
CA VAL A 17 0.20 -30.60 -22.74
C VAL A 17 0.03 -31.83 -23.63
N LEU A 18 0.14 -31.65 -24.94
CA LEU A 18 0.08 -32.71 -25.95
C LEU A 18 1.48 -32.99 -26.49
N GLY A 19 2.01 -34.18 -26.19
CA GLY A 19 3.31 -34.64 -26.68
C GLY A 19 3.18 -35.42 -27.98
N PHE A 20 3.92 -35.01 -29.01
CA PHE A 20 4.11 -35.80 -30.22
C PHE A 20 5.55 -36.33 -30.25
N ARG A 21 5.67 -37.65 -30.10
CA ARG A 21 6.95 -38.38 -30.07
C ARG A 21 6.98 -39.42 -31.17
N VAL A 22 8.17 -39.63 -31.72
CA VAL A 22 8.39 -40.63 -32.76
C VAL A 22 9.43 -41.59 -32.24
N LEU A 23 9.07 -42.87 -32.25
CA LEU A 23 9.92 -43.93 -31.73
C LEU A 23 10.38 -44.80 -32.90
N ASP A 24 11.69 -45.05 -32.96
CA ASP A 24 12.25 -46.14 -33.73
C ASP A 24 12.01 -47.44 -32.97
N VAL A 25 11.29 -48.37 -33.58
CA VAL A 25 11.01 -49.70 -33.03
C VAL A 25 11.66 -50.77 -33.91
N SER A 26 12.67 -50.41 -34.71
CA SER A 26 13.39 -51.38 -35.55
C SER A 26 14.08 -52.47 -34.73
N ASP A 27 14.44 -52.18 -33.49
CA ASP A 27 14.94 -53.15 -32.52
C ASP A 27 13.98 -53.19 -31.33
N GLN A 28 13.34 -54.34 -31.12
CA GLN A 28 12.24 -54.49 -30.16
C GLN A 28 12.70 -54.25 -28.70
N ASP A 29 13.99 -54.46 -28.43
CA ASP A 29 14.62 -54.23 -27.14
C ASP A 29 15.27 -52.83 -27.01
N ASN A 30 15.47 -52.11 -28.11
CA ASN A 30 16.13 -50.79 -28.12
C ASN A 30 15.28 -49.74 -28.82
N VAL A 31 14.14 -49.41 -28.21
CA VAL A 31 13.27 -48.32 -28.68
C VAL A 31 13.98 -46.97 -28.48
N LYS A 32 14.26 -46.26 -29.58
CA LYS A 32 14.92 -44.94 -29.56
C LYS A 32 13.96 -43.85 -30.00
N GLU A 33 13.90 -42.74 -29.28
CA GLU A 33 13.15 -41.57 -29.74
C GLU A 33 13.92 -40.87 -30.88
N ILE A 34 13.27 -40.71 -32.05
CA ILE A 34 13.85 -40.06 -33.22
C ILE A 34 13.32 -38.62 -33.34
N SER A 35 14.24 -37.71 -33.63
CA SER A 35 13.87 -36.35 -34.01
C SER A 35 13.37 -36.29 -35.45
N LEU A 36 12.05 -36.27 -35.65
CA LEU A 36 11.46 -35.98 -36.96
C LEU A 36 11.16 -34.48 -37.12
N ARG A 37 11.51 -33.97 -38.31
CA ARG A 37 11.10 -32.65 -38.80
C ARG A 37 10.24 -32.87 -40.05
N MET A 38 8.99 -32.46 -39.96
CA MET A 38 8.00 -32.63 -41.03
C MET A 38 8.04 -31.44 -41.97
N ASN A 39 7.91 -31.70 -43.27
CA ASN A 39 7.79 -30.65 -44.29
C ASN A 39 6.44 -29.93 -44.22
N HIS A 40 5.39 -30.66 -43.83
CA HIS A 40 4.06 -30.09 -43.58
C HIS A 40 3.86 -29.91 -42.07
N PRO A 41 3.30 -28.76 -41.64
CA PRO A 41 3.02 -28.55 -40.21
C PRO A 41 1.90 -29.48 -39.75
N VAL A 42 2.07 -30.03 -38.54
CA VAL A 42 1.03 -30.78 -37.84
C VAL A 42 0.07 -29.79 -37.19
N GLU A 43 -1.21 -30.05 -37.39
CA GLU A 43 -2.29 -29.32 -36.74
C GLU A 43 -2.64 -29.99 -35.41
N ILE A 44 -2.59 -29.20 -34.34
CA ILE A 44 -2.92 -29.62 -32.98
C ILE A 44 -4.13 -28.80 -32.54
N SER A 45 -5.28 -29.46 -32.45
CA SER A 45 -6.56 -28.86 -32.08
C SER A 45 -6.91 -29.13 -30.62
N PHE A 46 -7.12 -28.06 -29.86
CA PHE A 46 -7.60 -28.09 -28.49
C PHE A 46 -9.10 -27.75 -28.44
N THR A 47 -9.94 -28.78 -28.40
CA THR A 47 -11.41 -28.61 -28.42
C THR A 47 -11.94 -27.83 -27.23
N ASP A 48 -11.29 -27.95 -26.06
CA ASP A 48 -11.69 -27.26 -24.82
C ASP A 48 -11.73 -25.73 -24.98
N LEU A 49 -10.87 -25.19 -25.84
CA LEU A 49 -10.78 -23.77 -26.12
C LEU A 49 -11.73 -23.30 -27.23
N ARG A 50 -12.29 -24.22 -28.01
CA ARG A 50 -13.19 -23.90 -29.13
C ARG A 50 -14.62 -23.65 -28.69
N ASN A 51 -15.00 -24.19 -27.52
CA ASN A 51 -16.33 -24.05 -26.94
C ASN A 51 -16.46 -22.82 -26.04
N ASP A 52 -15.38 -22.07 -25.83
CA ASP A 52 -15.43 -20.86 -25.04
C ASP A 52 -16.14 -19.75 -25.81
N SER A 53 -17.11 -19.11 -25.17
CA SER A 53 -18.05 -18.14 -25.75
C SER A 53 -17.43 -16.78 -26.10
N ASP A 54 -16.10 -16.65 -26.06
CA ASP A 54 -15.40 -15.39 -26.33
C ASP A 54 -15.32 -15.14 -27.84
N PRO A 55 -15.56 -13.91 -28.33
CA PRO A 55 -15.38 -13.60 -29.74
C PRO A 55 -13.94 -13.91 -30.14
N GLY A 56 -13.77 -14.82 -31.11
CA GLY A 56 -12.47 -15.44 -31.43
C GLY A 56 -11.31 -14.46 -31.62
N GLU A 57 -11.56 -13.22 -32.03
CA GLU A 57 -10.54 -12.16 -32.13
C GLU A 57 -9.86 -11.80 -30.80
N LYS A 58 -10.62 -11.71 -29.70
CA LYS A 58 -10.07 -11.40 -28.37
C LYS A 58 -9.22 -12.57 -27.87
N MET A 59 -9.67 -13.78 -28.13
CA MET A 59 -8.94 -14.99 -27.76
C MET A 59 -7.60 -15.09 -28.51
N LEU A 60 -7.58 -14.81 -29.82
CA LEU A 60 -6.36 -14.77 -30.64
C LEU A 60 -5.32 -13.75 -30.13
N SER A 61 -5.77 -12.65 -29.53
CA SER A 61 -4.88 -11.62 -28.97
C SER A 61 -4.30 -11.99 -27.59
N ARG A 62 -5.04 -12.77 -26.80
CA ARG A 62 -4.67 -13.17 -25.43
C ARG A 62 -3.92 -14.49 -25.39
N VAL A 63 -4.17 -15.38 -26.33
CA VAL A 63 -3.72 -16.76 -26.25
C VAL A 63 -2.58 -17.00 -27.25
N ARG A 64 -1.58 -17.80 -26.84
CA ARG A 64 -0.44 -18.16 -27.67
C ARG A 64 -0.20 -19.66 -27.65
N CYS A 65 0.32 -20.19 -28.76
CA CYS A 65 0.81 -21.55 -28.83
C CYS A 65 2.25 -21.59 -28.33
N VAL A 66 2.58 -22.61 -27.54
CA VAL A 66 3.95 -22.89 -27.11
C VAL A 66 4.34 -24.31 -27.48
N SER A 67 5.57 -24.47 -27.96
CA SER A 67 6.20 -25.77 -28.16
C SER A 67 7.43 -25.90 -27.26
N PHE A 68 7.56 -27.05 -26.63
CA PHE A 68 8.69 -27.46 -25.82
C PHE A 68 9.51 -28.49 -26.57
N LYS A 69 10.84 -28.40 -26.46
CA LYS A 69 11.72 -29.44 -26.99
C LYS A 69 11.54 -30.75 -26.24
N ALA A 70 11.77 -31.86 -26.93
CA ALA A 70 11.77 -33.19 -26.33
C ALA A 70 12.94 -33.41 -25.33
N TYR A 71 14.04 -32.63 -25.43
CA TYR A 71 15.26 -32.68 -24.61
C TYR A 71 15.91 -31.28 -24.45
N PRO A 72 16.65 -30.93 -23.36
CA PRO A 72 17.07 -31.70 -22.17
C PRO A 72 16.22 -31.39 -20.91
N GLU A 73 16.68 -31.81 -19.72
CA GLU A 73 16.01 -31.90 -18.39
C GLU A 73 15.06 -30.75 -18.00
N ASP A 74 15.29 -29.55 -18.51
CA ASP A 74 14.42 -28.40 -18.33
C ASP A 74 13.46 -28.29 -19.52
N LYS A 75 12.16 -28.53 -19.28
CA LYS A 75 11.09 -28.37 -20.29
C LYS A 75 10.81 -26.89 -20.56
N GLU A 76 11.82 -26.21 -21.09
CA GLU A 76 11.80 -24.80 -21.44
C GLU A 76 11.05 -24.57 -22.76
N ALA A 77 10.25 -23.51 -22.79
CA ALA A 77 9.55 -23.08 -23.99
C ALA A 77 10.55 -22.73 -25.10
N THR A 78 10.51 -23.48 -26.19
CA THR A 78 11.44 -23.28 -27.32
C THR A 78 10.90 -22.24 -28.29
N TYR A 79 9.59 -22.27 -28.54
CA TYR A 79 8.96 -21.38 -29.51
C TYR A 79 7.57 -21.01 -29.02
N ILE A 80 7.29 -19.71 -29.02
CA ILE A 80 5.98 -19.14 -28.72
C ILE A 80 5.47 -18.49 -30.00
N SER A 81 4.38 -19.02 -30.54
CA SER A 81 3.75 -18.51 -31.75
C SER A 81 2.39 -17.90 -31.45
N ARG A 82 2.00 -16.92 -32.27
CA ARG A 82 0.62 -16.44 -32.28
C ARG A 82 -0.28 -17.49 -32.93
N MET A 83 -1.48 -17.63 -32.40
CA MET A 83 -2.50 -18.45 -33.01
C MET A 83 -3.02 -17.79 -34.28
N VAL A 84 -3.28 -18.61 -35.30
CA VAL A 84 -3.99 -18.19 -36.52
C VAL A 84 -5.48 -18.46 -36.36
N LEU A 85 -5.82 -19.60 -35.73
CA LEU A 85 -7.19 -20.01 -35.39
C LEU A 85 -7.31 -20.27 -33.89
N PRO A 86 -8.47 -19.97 -33.28
CA PRO A 86 -8.70 -20.21 -31.86
C PRO A 86 -8.59 -21.70 -31.53
N GLY A 87 -7.76 -22.03 -30.53
CA GLY A 87 -7.55 -23.40 -30.10
C GLY A 87 -6.75 -24.29 -31.07
N MET A 88 -6.13 -23.71 -32.11
CA MET A 88 -5.30 -24.46 -33.06
C MET A 88 -3.84 -24.01 -33.04
N CYS A 89 -2.94 -24.98 -32.93
CA CYS A 89 -1.51 -24.79 -33.00
C CYS A 89 -0.91 -25.55 -34.18
N TYR A 90 0.08 -24.93 -34.84
CA TYR A 90 0.83 -25.54 -35.94
C TYR A 90 2.27 -25.81 -35.51
N GLY A 91 2.74 -27.03 -35.72
CA GLY A 91 4.09 -27.46 -35.33
C GLY A 91 4.76 -28.31 -36.41
N SER A 92 6.01 -28.00 -36.76
CA SER A 92 6.78 -28.75 -37.76
C SER A 92 7.72 -29.80 -37.18
N SER A 93 7.83 -29.89 -35.85
CA SER A 93 8.79 -30.75 -35.15
C SER A 93 8.11 -31.66 -34.14
N HIS A 94 8.72 -32.81 -33.83
CA HIS A 94 8.41 -33.56 -32.61
C HIS A 94 8.63 -32.68 -31.36
N GLY A 95 7.84 -32.93 -30.31
CA GLY A 95 7.87 -32.13 -29.09
C GLY A 95 6.54 -32.07 -28.36
N ASP A 96 6.55 -31.39 -27.22
CA ASP A 96 5.36 -31.18 -26.40
C ASP A 96 4.74 -29.82 -26.74
N TYR A 97 3.42 -29.76 -26.91
CA TYR A 97 2.68 -28.57 -27.33
C TYR A 97 1.62 -28.21 -26.30
N SER A 98 1.45 -26.92 -26.05
CA SER A 98 0.40 -26.41 -25.17
C SER A 98 -0.01 -25.00 -25.57
N VAL A 99 -1.04 -24.52 -24.91
CA VAL A 99 -1.58 -23.19 -25.09
C VAL A 99 -1.40 -22.40 -23.80
N ILE A 100 -0.94 -21.17 -23.95
CA ILE A 100 -0.59 -20.29 -22.84
C ILE A 100 -1.30 -18.93 -22.94
N GLU A 101 -1.52 -18.32 -21.79
CA GLU A 101 -2.10 -16.99 -21.61
C GLU A 101 -1.12 -16.11 -20.81
N PRO A 102 -0.93 -14.82 -21.16
CA PRO A 102 -0.07 -13.92 -20.41
C PRO A 102 -0.64 -13.69 -19.01
N LEU A 103 0.24 -13.71 -18.02
CA LEU A 103 -0.15 -13.50 -16.63
C LEU A 103 -0.40 -12.00 -16.41
N GLU A 104 -1.66 -11.56 -16.47
CA GLU A 104 -2.02 -10.13 -16.32
C GLU A 104 -1.93 -9.61 -14.86
N ASN A 105 -1.41 -10.42 -13.94
CA ASN A 105 -1.66 -10.25 -12.51
C ASN A 105 -0.75 -9.25 -11.78
N ASP A 106 0.35 -8.77 -12.37
CA ASP A 106 1.23 -7.85 -11.63
C ASP A 106 0.94 -6.37 -11.89
N LYS A 107 0.43 -6.00 -13.06
CA LYS A 107 0.19 -4.59 -13.38
C LYS A 107 -1.04 -4.03 -12.67
N LYS A 108 -2.16 -4.75 -12.74
CA LYS A 108 -3.43 -4.28 -12.14
C LYS A 108 -3.40 -4.26 -10.62
N LYS A 109 -2.75 -5.25 -10.00
CA LYS A 109 -2.64 -5.33 -8.54
C LYS A 109 -1.77 -4.20 -7.98
N VAL A 110 -0.67 -3.86 -8.65
CA VAL A 110 0.22 -2.77 -8.22
C VAL A 110 -0.46 -1.41 -8.40
N GLU A 111 -1.14 -1.17 -9.51
CA GLU A 111 -1.88 0.09 -9.74
C GLU A 111 -3.02 0.28 -8.74
N PHE A 112 -3.79 -0.79 -8.47
CA PHE A 112 -4.87 -0.75 -7.49
C PHE A 112 -4.35 -0.46 -6.08
N TRP A 113 -3.27 -1.13 -5.67
CA TRP A 113 -2.67 -0.93 -4.35
C TRP A 113 -2.08 0.48 -4.20
N ARG A 114 -1.43 1.01 -5.25
CA ARG A 114 -0.92 2.39 -5.26
C ARG A 114 -2.04 3.42 -5.16
N THR A 115 -3.15 3.21 -5.87
CA THR A 115 -4.30 4.12 -5.85
C THR A 115 -5.00 4.10 -4.48
N TRP A 116 -5.16 2.91 -3.90
CA TRP A 116 -5.73 2.76 -2.57
C TRP A 116 -4.84 3.40 -1.49
N TRP A 117 -3.53 3.20 -1.58
CA TRP A 117 -2.58 3.83 -0.68
C TRP A 117 -2.60 5.36 -0.80
N TRP A 118 -2.67 5.90 -2.02
CA TRP A 118 -2.80 7.34 -2.25
C TRP A 118 -4.09 7.91 -1.65
N LEU A 119 -5.24 7.26 -1.85
CA LEU A 119 -6.51 7.68 -1.24
C LEU A 119 -6.44 7.68 0.29
N TRP A 120 -5.76 6.69 0.88
CA TRP A 120 -5.58 6.63 2.32
C TRP A 120 -4.73 7.81 2.83
N MET A 121 -3.63 8.13 2.14
CA MET A 121 -2.77 9.27 2.47
C MET A 121 -3.48 10.61 2.32
N VAL A 122 -4.28 10.81 1.25
CA VAL A 122 -5.04 12.05 1.03
C VAL A 122 -6.04 12.27 2.16
N ARG A 123 -6.75 11.23 2.61
CA ARG A 123 -7.68 11.33 3.73
C ARG A 123 -6.98 11.68 5.04
N PHE A 124 -5.80 11.11 5.27
CA PHE A 124 -5.04 11.37 6.49
C PHE A 124 -4.51 12.81 6.54
N VAL A 125 -3.91 13.28 5.44
CA VAL A 125 -3.39 14.65 5.33
C VAL A 125 -4.51 15.68 5.43
N LEU A 126 -5.62 15.47 4.72
CA LEU A 126 -6.76 16.39 4.77
C LEU A 126 -7.40 16.41 6.16
N GLY A 127 -7.54 15.25 6.81
CA GLY A 127 -8.08 15.15 8.16
C GLY A 127 -7.23 15.87 9.21
N LEU A 128 -5.91 15.65 9.20
CA LEU A 128 -4.99 16.32 10.12
C LEU A 128 -4.91 17.84 9.86
N GLY A 129 -4.96 18.26 8.60
CA GLY A 129 -4.95 19.68 8.24
C GLY A 129 -6.15 20.44 8.82
N VAL A 130 -7.36 19.88 8.68
CA VAL A 130 -8.59 20.49 9.23
C VAL A 130 -8.57 20.49 10.75
N LEU A 131 -8.16 19.38 11.38
CA LEU A 131 -8.12 19.27 12.84
C LEU A 131 -7.10 20.24 13.46
N GLY A 132 -5.91 20.36 12.85
CA GLY A 132 -4.89 21.32 13.26
C GLY A 132 -5.37 22.76 13.15
N PHE A 133 -6.02 23.12 12.03
CA PHE A 133 -6.54 24.46 11.82
C PHE A 133 -7.62 24.84 12.85
N LEU A 134 -8.58 23.94 13.12
CA LEU A 134 -9.60 24.15 14.15
C LEU A 134 -8.98 24.33 15.55
N GLY A 135 -7.95 23.52 15.88
CA GLY A 135 -7.23 23.65 17.15
C GLY A 135 -6.56 25.01 17.31
N ILE A 136 -5.91 25.52 16.26
CA ILE A 136 -5.24 26.83 16.29
C ILE A 136 -6.27 27.96 16.45
N VAL A 137 -7.34 27.95 15.65
CA VAL A 137 -8.39 28.99 15.73
C VAL A 137 -9.07 28.98 17.10
N GLY A 138 -9.40 27.80 17.62
CA GLY A 138 -10.03 27.66 18.94
C GLY A 138 -9.14 28.18 20.07
N THR A 139 -7.86 27.81 20.08
CA THR A 139 -6.92 28.28 21.12
C THR A 139 -6.66 29.78 21.05
N MET A 140 -6.57 30.36 19.85
CA MET A 140 -6.45 31.82 19.68
C MET A 140 -7.72 32.55 20.14
N GLY A 141 -8.91 32.04 19.79
CA GLY A 141 -10.18 32.60 20.27
C GLY A 141 -10.28 32.62 21.79
N ILE A 142 -9.92 31.51 22.45
CA ILE A 142 -9.91 31.43 23.92
C ILE A 142 -8.90 32.40 24.53
N LYS A 143 -7.70 32.53 23.93
CA LYS A 143 -6.67 33.48 24.41
C LYS A 143 -7.13 34.93 24.29
N VAL A 144 -7.76 35.31 23.18
CA VAL A 144 -8.32 36.66 22.98
C VAL A 144 -9.46 36.92 23.95
N LEU A 145 -10.36 35.95 24.17
CA LEU A 145 -11.44 36.09 25.15
C LEU A 145 -10.90 36.23 26.57
N ARG A 146 -9.87 35.44 26.95
CA ARG A 146 -9.21 35.57 28.26
C ARG A 146 -8.49 36.90 28.41
N ALA A 147 -7.79 37.37 27.38
CA ALA A 147 -7.12 38.67 27.40
C ALA A 147 -8.12 39.82 27.50
N LYS A 148 -9.21 39.78 26.72
CA LYS A 148 -10.31 40.76 26.83
C LYS A 148 -10.97 40.71 28.20
N LYS A 149 -11.23 39.51 28.74
CA LYS A 149 -11.81 39.34 30.08
C LYS A 149 -10.88 39.97 31.12
N ILE A 150 -9.58 39.71 31.06
CA ILE A 150 -8.60 40.28 32.00
C ILE A 150 -8.53 41.80 31.86
N GLN A 151 -8.51 42.34 30.64
CA GLN A 151 -8.48 43.79 30.41
C GLN A 151 -9.76 44.48 30.94
N VAL A 152 -10.93 43.92 30.65
CA VAL A 152 -12.22 44.45 31.14
C VAL A 152 -12.34 44.34 32.66
N MET A 153 -11.79 43.28 33.27
CA MET A 153 -11.76 43.13 34.73
C MET A 153 -10.72 44.09 35.35
N MET A 154 -9.56 44.31 34.72
CA MET A 154 -8.53 45.26 35.17
C MET A 154 -9.00 46.71 35.13
N GLU A 155 -9.80 47.12 34.14
CA GLU A 155 -10.40 48.47 34.11
C GLU A 155 -11.42 48.67 35.23
N ARG A 156 -12.10 47.59 35.68
CA ARG A 156 -13.06 47.65 36.78
C ARG A 156 -12.39 47.64 38.16
N GLU A 157 -11.32 46.85 38.33
CA GLU A 157 -10.55 46.80 39.58
C GLU A 157 -9.67 48.04 39.78
N ALA A 158 -9.18 48.69 38.72
CA ALA A 158 -8.49 49.98 38.83
C ALA A 158 -9.42 51.11 39.27
N ASN A 159 -10.72 51.05 38.94
CA ASN A 159 -11.72 52.00 39.43
C ASN A 159 -12.17 51.73 40.88
N ASP A 160 -11.89 50.54 41.42
CA ASP A 160 -12.12 50.19 42.84
C ASP A 160 -10.83 50.28 43.69
N GLY A 161 -9.65 50.41 43.06
CA GLY A 161 -8.34 50.41 43.70
C GLY A 161 -7.93 51.73 44.39
N GLU A 162 -8.73 52.79 44.29
CA GLU A 162 -8.52 54.05 45.04
C GLU A 162 -9.57 54.32 46.12
N VAL A 163 -10.36 53.33 46.53
CA VAL A 163 -11.14 53.46 47.76
C VAL A 163 -10.32 52.91 48.91
N PHE A 164 -9.34 53.71 49.36
CA PHE A 164 -8.80 53.59 50.71
C PHE A 164 -9.99 53.50 51.66
N GLU A 165 -10.07 52.45 52.48
CA GLU A 165 -11.11 52.29 53.50
C GLU A 165 -11.24 53.59 54.31
N SER A 166 -12.30 54.32 54.02
CA SER A 166 -12.59 55.59 54.64
C SER A 166 -13.39 55.33 55.90
N ARG A 167 -12.74 55.45 57.06
CA ARG A 167 -13.41 55.30 58.35
C ARG A 167 -13.98 56.64 58.78
N TRP A 168 -15.25 56.67 59.18
CA TRP A 168 -15.89 57.86 59.73
C TRP A 168 -15.38 58.13 61.14
N VAL A 169 -14.85 59.33 61.39
CA VAL A 169 -14.53 59.81 62.73
C VAL A 169 -15.34 61.10 62.94
N GLY A 170 -16.53 60.95 63.53
CA GLY A 170 -17.49 62.06 63.64
C GLY A 170 -18.14 62.44 62.30
N VAL A 171 -18.38 63.74 62.08
CA VAL A 171 -19.17 64.27 60.93
C VAL A 171 -18.31 64.50 59.66
N SER A 172 -17.01 64.16 59.70
CA SER A 172 -16.10 64.34 58.55
C SER A 172 -15.32 63.07 58.22
N LYS A 173 -15.06 62.87 56.92
CA LYS A 173 -14.52 61.64 56.33
C LYS A 173 -13.05 61.84 55.97
N MET A 174 -12.14 61.05 56.54
CA MET A 174 -10.69 61.12 56.30
C MET A 174 -10.10 59.74 55.95
N PRO A 175 -9.06 59.68 55.09
CA PRO A 175 -8.41 58.43 54.67
C PRO A 175 -7.46 57.90 55.75
N SER A 176 -7.52 56.58 56.02
CA SER A 176 -6.68 55.92 57.03
C SER A 176 -5.62 55.06 56.35
N ALA A 177 -4.35 55.42 56.51
CA ALA A 177 -3.22 54.60 56.07
C ALA A 177 -2.82 53.61 57.17
N ALA A 178 -2.94 52.30 56.92
CA ALA A 178 -2.46 51.26 57.83
C ALA A 178 -0.94 51.13 57.72
N VAL A 179 -0.21 51.72 58.66
CA VAL A 179 1.23 51.50 58.84
C VAL A 179 1.42 50.15 59.52
N THR A 180 1.87 49.13 58.77
CA THR A 180 2.29 47.85 59.37
C THR A 180 3.80 47.75 59.37
N ARG A 181 4.37 47.81 60.58
CA ARG A 181 5.79 47.68 60.90
C ARG A 181 6.31 46.27 60.56
N THR A 182 7.50 46.17 59.98
CA THR A 182 8.24 44.91 59.85
C THR A 182 8.77 44.47 61.22
N LEU A 183 8.45 43.25 61.67
CA LEU A 183 9.12 42.62 62.82
C LEU A 183 10.54 42.15 62.40
N PRO A 184 11.56 42.29 63.25
CA PRO A 184 12.89 41.75 62.98
C PRO A 184 12.90 40.22 63.18
N GLU A 185 13.40 39.49 62.18
CA GLU A 185 13.60 38.05 62.24
C GLU A 185 14.93 37.73 62.93
N SER A 186 14.86 36.89 63.96
CA SER A 186 15.97 36.45 64.80
C SER A 186 16.85 35.41 64.09
N GLU A 187 18.14 35.67 64.08
CA GLU A 187 19.24 34.79 63.66
C GLU A 187 19.33 33.50 64.50
N SER A 188 19.11 32.34 63.86
CA SER A 188 19.35 31.03 64.48
C SER A 188 20.75 30.52 64.12
N GLY A 189 21.62 30.46 65.14
CA GLY A 189 22.90 29.76 65.14
C GLY A 189 22.75 28.27 64.82
N PHE A 190 23.68 27.70 64.06
CA PHE A 190 24.85 26.98 64.60
C PHE A 190 24.47 25.64 65.25
N GLU A 191 24.52 24.56 64.46
CA GLU A 191 25.06 23.26 64.91
C GLU A 191 25.23 22.29 63.73
N SER A 192 26.48 21.96 63.41
CA SER A 192 26.85 20.61 62.99
C SER A 192 28.33 20.38 63.34
N GLY A 193 28.56 19.82 64.52
CA GLY A 193 29.79 19.08 64.84
C GLY A 193 29.52 17.59 64.70
N SER A 194 30.51 16.85 64.18
CA SER A 194 30.71 15.38 64.22
C SER A 194 31.23 14.93 62.85
N HIS A 195 32.32 14.17 62.67
CA HIS A 195 33.39 13.69 63.53
C HIS A 195 34.49 13.27 62.54
N GLY A 196 35.75 13.62 62.84
CA GLY A 196 36.95 12.98 62.30
C GLY A 196 37.75 12.42 63.47
#